data_AF-B4FFL3-F1
#
_entry.id   AF-B4FFL3-F1
#
_cell.length_a   1.000
_cell.length_b   1.000
_cell.length_c   1.000
_cell.angle_alpha   90.00
_cell.angle_beta   90.00
_cell.angle_gamma   90.00
#
_symmetry.space_group_name_H-M   'P 1'
#
loop_
_entity.id
_entity.type
_entity.pdbx_description
1 polymer ?
#
loop_
_entity_poly.entity_id
_entity_poly.type
_entity_poly.pdbx_seq_one_letter_code
_entity_poly.pdbx_strand_id
1 'polypeptide(L)'
;MNLTRLDSKLQAASDVSQLRRSAMLHAASICTNLNALLDGAADPAPEIWGKTTEEEQIHSGIGSWPGINMPVKPANSSLKLYGGAAFERVMHEFRCATYSLECPQVSREKVANILLAHAGRRGSSRLTEAAVAIARAAARSWLAPLIDTACDRLAFVLQNLFDLAMERNRNNDSQYHQNFEDMDSYVGFLAALRCSYYKFVKELSKQCKQIVRHHLDSVTSPYSHICYDDDFFSGVGSVANSTCRFNHFTGVTSFDLADSGSALEEAQENLPPKDQHHMTPPINKGNDSKEVLRESQLTVPETPSPDLPSDIHGGKKKDNGIPNDGGPRKRHARMAAYTSRNHHNSMIGADDMASKSGSSYSTICAISAQYFAKMREVLIERNAPSALNSGFLTPCRERLFLALGFELFAVSDNKFMGMFVLPGAVDGIQNERHSLLKRQKILLSCLNEFKNISRAL
;
A
#
# COMPACT_ATOMS: atom_id res chain seq x y z
N MET A 1 44.93 33.80 -13.40
CA MET A 1 44.10 32.65 -13.80
C MET A 1 43.33 32.00 -12.65
N ASN A 2 43.89 31.77 -11.44
CA ASN A 2 43.11 31.11 -10.38
C ASN A 2 42.00 31.96 -9.73
N LEU A 3 42.19 33.28 -9.53
CA LEU A 3 41.15 34.14 -8.92
C LEU A 3 39.85 34.13 -9.74
N THR A 4 39.93 34.36 -11.05
CA THR A 4 38.77 34.42 -11.94
C THR A 4 37.97 33.13 -12.01
N ARG A 5 38.60 31.96 -11.80
CA ARG A 5 37.94 30.65 -11.73
C ARG A 5 37.27 30.41 -10.36
N LEU A 6 37.80 31.02 -9.30
CA LEU A 6 37.19 31.03 -7.97
C LEU A 6 36.00 31.99 -7.93
N ASP A 7 36.16 33.21 -8.46
CA ASP A 7 35.07 34.19 -8.60
C ASP A 7 33.94 33.63 -9.47
N SER A 8 34.23 32.97 -10.61
CA SER A 8 33.17 32.37 -11.43
C SER A 8 32.41 31.25 -10.72
N LYS A 9 33.08 30.44 -9.89
CA LYS A 9 32.41 29.43 -9.04
C LYS A 9 31.60 30.07 -7.92
N LEU A 10 32.13 31.11 -7.29
CA LEU A 10 31.45 31.85 -6.22
C LEU A 10 30.24 32.64 -6.75
N GLN A 11 30.29 33.06 -8.02
CA GLN A 11 29.22 33.78 -8.69
C GLN A 11 28.15 32.85 -9.27
N ALA A 12 28.51 31.65 -9.75
CA ALA A 12 27.54 30.58 -10.03
C ALA A 12 26.77 30.19 -8.76
N ALA A 13 27.49 29.99 -7.64
CA ALA A 13 26.89 29.78 -6.32
C ALA A 13 26.21 31.03 -5.72
N SER A 14 26.21 32.19 -6.41
CA SER A 14 25.52 33.40 -5.95
C SER A 14 24.13 33.59 -6.53
N ASP A 15 23.82 32.98 -7.69
CA ASP A 15 22.48 33.03 -8.27
C ASP A 15 21.62 31.87 -7.73
N VAL A 16 20.98 32.15 -6.59
CA VAL A 16 20.01 31.26 -5.93
C VAL A 16 18.91 30.80 -6.89
N SER A 17 18.57 31.59 -7.91
CA SER A 17 17.52 31.25 -8.89
C SER A 17 17.99 30.20 -9.89
N GLN A 18 19.25 30.28 -10.33
CA GLN A 18 19.87 29.25 -11.18
C GLN A 18 20.05 27.95 -10.39
N LEU A 19 20.60 28.02 -9.18
CA LEU A 19 20.80 26.83 -8.33
C LEU A 19 19.48 26.15 -7.97
N ARG A 20 18.41 26.91 -7.67
CA ARG A 20 17.05 26.38 -7.52
C ARG A 20 16.56 25.68 -8.79
N ARG A 21 16.76 26.27 -9.97
CA ARG A 21 16.36 25.64 -11.24
C ARG A 21 17.11 24.32 -11.47
N SER A 22 18.44 24.29 -11.29
CA SER A 22 19.26 23.08 -11.41
C SER A 22 18.78 21.99 -10.43
N ALA A 23 18.58 22.35 -9.16
CA ALA A 23 18.11 21.44 -8.12
C ALA A 23 16.69 20.89 -8.39
N MET A 24 15.78 21.73 -8.90
CA MET A 24 14.43 21.32 -9.30
C MET A 24 14.46 20.33 -10.47
N LEU A 25 15.32 20.56 -11.47
CA LEU A 25 15.47 19.66 -12.62
C LEU A 25 16.06 18.31 -12.22
N HIS A 26 17.09 18.29 -11.37
CA HIS A 26 17.69 17.06 -10.84
C HIS A 26 16.69 16.25 -10.00
N ALA A 27 15.94 16.90 -9.10
CA ALA A 27 14.87 16.26 -8.35
C ALA A 27 13.75 15.71 -9.27
N ALA A 28 13.40 16.43 -10.34
CA ALA A 28 12.44 15.95 -11.34
C ALA A 28 12.95 14.72 -12.12
N SER A 29 14.23 14.74 -12.51
CA SER A 29 14.87 13.60 -13.20
C SER A 29 14.88 12.34 -12.31
N ILE A 30 15.22 12.49 -11.02
CA ILE A 30 15.15 11.39 -10.05
C ILE A 30 13.71 10.87 -9.88
N CYS A 31 12.68 11.73 -9.88
CA CYS A 31 11.28 11.29 -9.86
C CYS A 31 10.91 10.46 -11.12
N THR A 32 11.37 10.90 -12.30
CA THR A 32 11.17 10.17 -13.56
C THR A 32 11.86 8.81 -13.54
N ASN A 33 13.11 8.76 -13.06
CA ASN A 33 13.87 7.52 -12.90
C ASN A 33 13.23 6.57 -11.87
N LEU A 34 12.70 7.07 -10.76
CA LEU A 34 11.93 6.29 -9.78
C LEU A 34 10.68 5.67 -10.40
N ASN A 35 9.93 6.42 -11.22
CA ASN A 35 8.76 5.90 -11.92
C ASN A 35 9.15 4.81 -12.94
N ALA A 36 10.23 5.00 -13.72
CA ALA A 36 10.71 3.98 -14.66
C ALA A 36 11.09 2.66 -13.95
N LEU A 37 11.74 2.73 -12.78
CA LEU A 37 12.06 1.55 -11.97
C LEU A 37 10.80 0.87 -11.37
N LEU A 38 9.75 1.64 -11.08
CA LEU A 38 8.44 1.09 -10.69
C LEU A 38 7.71 0.45 -11.87
N ASP A 39 7.90 0.95 -13.09
CA ASP A 39 7.38 0.39 -14.34
C ASP A 39 8.19 -0.80 -14.87
N GLY A 40 9.19 -1.27 -14.12
CA GLY A 40 9.92 -2.50 -14.40
C GLY A 40 11.18 -2.33 -15.27
N ALA A 41 11.72 -1.12 -15.40
CA ALA A 41 12.98 -0.91 -16.10
C ALA A 41 14.14 -1.66 -15.42
N ALA A 42 14.95 -2.38 -16.22
CA ALA A 42 15.97 -3.32 -15.75
C ALA A 42 17.40 -2.72 -15.68
N ASP A 43 17.52 -1.39 -15.75
CA ASP A 43 18.76 -0.64 -15.62
C ASP A 43 18.73 0.25 -14.35
N PRO A 44 19.68 0.08 -13.39
CA PRO A 44 20.89 -0.75 -13.46
C PRO A 44 20.65 -2.26 -13.22
N ALA A 45 21.62 -3.09 -13.61
CA ALA A 45 21.50 -4.56 -13.68
C ALA A 45 20.96 -5.23 -12.39
N PRO A 46 19.88 -6.04 -12.45
CA PRO A 46 19.26 -6.67 -11.27
C PRO A 46 20.17 -7.62 -10.50
N GLU A 47 21.14 -8.27 -11.14
CA GLU A 47 22.07 -9.21 -10.51
C GLU A 47 22.97 -8.53 -9.46
N ILE A 48 23.20 -7.22 -9.65
CA ILE A 48 24.04 -6.38 -8.79
C ILE A 48 23.15 -5.59 -7.81
N TRP A 49 22.10 -4.94 -8.30
CA TRP A 49 21.30 -3.96 -7.53
C TRP A 49 20.00 -4.52 -6.92
N GLY A 50 19.49 -5.62 -7.47
CA GLY A 50 18.32 -6.31 -6.93
C GLY A 50 18.64 -7.08 -5.64
N LYS A 51 17.58 -7.40 -4.90
CA LYS A 51 17.65 -8.20 -3.67
C LYS A 51 16.80 -9.46 -3.78
N THR A 52 17.26 -10.57 -3.21
CA THR A 52 16.43 -11.75 -2.95
C THR A 52 15.43 -11.48 -1.81
N THR A 53 14.47 -12.37 -1.57
CA THR A 53 13.56 -12.25 -0.40
C THR A 53 14.34 -12.26 0.92
N GLU A 54 15.37 -13.10 1.03
CA GLU A 54 16.20 -13.22 2.24
C GLU A 54 17.07 -11.98 2.45
N GLU A 55 17.71 -11.47 1.39
CA GLU A 55 18.47 -10.21 1.46
C GLU A 55 17.57 -9.05 1.87
N GLU A 56 16.34 -8.94 1.34
CA GLU A 56 15.38 -7.89 1.72
C GLU A 56 14.97 -7.97 3.20
N GLN A 57 14.68 -9.17 3.71
CA GLN A 57 14.33 -9.37 5.13
C GLN A 57 15.49 -9.01 6.07
N ILE A 58 16.72 -9.39 5.73
CA ILE A 58 17.93 -9.06 6.50
C ILE A 58 18.16 -7.55 6.52
N HIS A 59 18.12 -6.87 5.37
CA HIS A 59 18.42 -5.43 5.27
C HIS A 59 17.30 -4.54 5.82
N SER A 60 16.04 -4.99 5.77
CA SER A 60 14.91 -4.26 6.37
C SER A 60 14.83 -4.43 7.89
N GLY A 61 15.44 -5.49 8.44
CA GLY A 61 15.22 -5.93 9.81
C GLY A 61 13.81 -6.50 10.05
N ILE A 62 13.01 -6.69 8.99
CA ILE A 62 11.68 -7.25 9.04
C ILE A 62 11.82 -8.75 8.76
N GLY A 63 11.72 -9.56 9.83
CA GLY A 63 11.82 -11.00 9.75
C GLY A 63 10.62 -11.69 9.09
N SER A 64 10.43 -12.96 9.43
CA SER A 64 9.32 -13.76 8.92
C SER A 64 7.94 -13.19 9.29
N TRP A 65 6.95 -13.51 8.46
CA TRP A 65 5.56 -13.11 8.63
C TRP A 65 5.01 -13.49 10.03
N PRO A 66 4.44 -12.55 10.81
CA PRO A 66 3.98 -12.82 12.17
C PRO A 66 2.89 -13.90 12.23
N GLY A 67 3.05 -14.84 13.16
CA GLY A 67 2.12 -15.96 13.35
C GLY A 67 2.30 -17.13 12.39
N ILE A 68 3.30 -17.11 11.51
CA ILE A 68 3.57 -18.18 10.53
C ILE A 68 4.85 -18.92 10.90
N ASN A 69 4.70 -20.22 11.19
CA ASN A 69 5.82 -21.09 11.59
C ASN A 69 6.57 -21.70 10.40
N MET A 70 5.96 -21.71 9.21
CA MET A 70 6.53 -22.24 7.97
C MET A 70 7.13 -21.12 7.12
N PRO A 71 8.29 -21.32 6.46
CA PRO A 71 8.88 -20.31 5.61
C PRO A 71 8.02 -20.10 4.35
N VAL A 72 7.44 -18.91 4.20
CA VAL A 72 6.71 -18.50 3.00
C VAL A 72 7.73 -18.16 1.92
N LYS A 73 7.94 -19.08 0.97
CA LYS A 73 8.85 -18.89 -0.17
C LYS A 73 8.05 -18.74 -1.47
N PRO A 74 7.97 -17.54 -2.06
CA PRO A 74 7.41 -17.35 -3.40
C PRO A 74 8.37 -17.95 -4.45
N ALA A 75 7.84 -18.24 -5.64
CA ALA A 75 8.59 -18.75 -6.78
C ALA A 75 9.87 -17.95 -7.07
N ASN A 76 9.74 -16.62 -7.13
CA ASN A 76 10.83 -15.66 -7.39
C ASN A 76 11.61 -15.22 -6.11
N SER A 77 11.63 -16.04 -5.06
CA SER A 77 12.33 -15.73 -3.80
C SER A 77 13.85 -15.67 -3.94
N SER A 78 14.43 -16.53 -4.78
CA SER A 78 15.86 -16.61 -5.08
C SER A 78 16.33 -15.57 -6.09
N LEU A 79 15.42 -14.98 -6.87
CA LEU A 79 15.76 -13.97 -7.89
C LEU A 79 16.05 -12.63 -7.23
N LYS A 80 17.08 -11.93 -7.74
CA LYS A 80 17.36 -10.57 -7.33
C LYS A 80 16.45 -9.60 -8.08
N LEU A 81 15.57 -8.94 -7.33
CA LEU A 81 14.56 -8.03 -7.87
C LEU A 81 14.64 -6.68 -7.17
N TYR A 82 14.17 -5.63 -7.84
CA TYR A 82 13.91 -4.31 -7.28
C TYR A 82 12.64 -3.73 -7.90
N GLY A 83 12.25 -2.52 -7.50
CA GLY A 83 11.20 -1.77 -8.19
C GLY A 83 9.84 -2.44 -8.15
N GLY A 84 9.08 -2.31 -9.25
CA GLY A 84 7.76 -2.95 -9.38
C GLY A 84 7.81 -4.47 -9.18
N ALA A 85 8.84 -5.14 -9.67
CA ALA A 85 8.98 -6.59 -9.53
C ALA A 85 9.21 -7.04 -8.07
N ALA A 86 9.99 -6.29 -7.29
CA ALA A 86 10.14 -6.56 -5.86
C ALA A 86 8.88 -6.20 -5.06
N PHE A 87 8.16 -5.14 -5.45
CA PHE A 87 6.88 -4.74 -4.84
C PHE A 87 5.84 -5.86 -5.02
N GLU A 88 5.66 -6.35 -6.25
CA GLU A 88 4.75 -7.46 -6.55
C GLU A 88 5.17 -8.77 -5.87
N ARG A 89 6.47 -9.05 -5.71
CA ARG A 89 6.92 -10.19 -4.90
C ARG A 89 6.43 -10.07 -3.45
N VAL A 90 6.59 -8.92 -2.80
CA VAL A 90 6.12 -8.71 -1.42
C VAL A 90 4.59 -8.84 -1.32
N MET A 91 3.85 -8.36 -2.33
CA MET A 91 2.39 -8.55 -2.44
C MET A 91 2.00 -10.03 -2.55
N HIS A 92 2.71 -10.80 -3.38
CA HIS A 92 2.50 -12.25 -3.52
C HIS A 92 2.87 -13.01 -2.24
N GLU A 93 3.99 -12.66 -1.60
CA GLU A 93 4.39 -13.21 -0.29
C GLU A 93 3.32 -12.97 0.78
N PHE A 94 2.77 -11.76 0.86
CA PHE A 94 1.68 -11.42 1.79
C PHE A 94 0.43 -12.28 1.53
N ARG A 95 0.08 -12.54 0.27
CA ARG A 95 -1.02 -13.44 -0.10
C ARG A 95 -0.74 -14.88 0.36
N CYS A 96 0.42 -15.44 0.04
CA CYS A 96 0.79 -16.80 0.47
C CYS A 96 0.85 -16.94 2.00
N ALA A 97 1.40 -15.93 2.68
CA ALA A 97 1.45 -15.82 4.13
C ALA A 97 0.05 -15.84 4.76
N THR A 98 -0.83 -14.94 4.33
CA THR A 98 -2.19 -14.85 4.87
C THR A 98 -2.97 -16.14 4.65
N TYR A 99 -2.85 -16.81 3.48
CA TYR A 99 -3.49 -18.11 3.25
C TYR A 99 -2.93 -19.26 4.08
N SER A 100 -1.65 -19.19 4.48
CA SER A 100 -1.01 -20.18 5.35
C SER A 100 -1.44 -20.10 6.81
N LEU A 101 -2.19 -19.06 7.21
CA LEU A 101 -2.83 -19.04 8.53
C LEU A 101 -3.98 -20.05 8.61
N GLU A 102 -4.11 -20.69 9.76
CA GLU A 102 -5.35 -21.38 10.14
C GLU A 102 -6.14 -20.53 11.14
N CYS A 103 -7.44 -20.80 11.29
CA CYS A 103 -8.19 -20.20 12.37
C CYS A 103 -7.61 -20.70 13.70
N PRO A 104 -7.21 -19.81 14.63
CA PRO A 104 -6.57 -20.20 15.88
C PRO A 104 -7.49 -21.12 16.70
N GLN A 105 -6.88 -22.09 17.39
CA GLN A 105 -7.61 -22.95 18.33
C GLN A 105 -8.23 -22.10 19.45
N VAL A 106 -9.49 -22.40 19.78
CA VAL A 106 -10.30 -21.61 20.73
C VAL A 106 -10.69 -22.50 21.89
N SER A 107 -10.36 -22.11 23.12
CA SER A 107 -10.65 -22.95 24.29
C SER A 107 -12.16 -23.14 24.51
N ARG A 108 -12.54 -24.26 25.16
CA ARG A 108 -13.95 -24.58 25.46
C ARG A 108 -14.60 -23.50 26.32
N GLU A 109 -13.85 -22.92 27.24
CA GLU A 109 -14.27 -21.85 28.14
C GLU A 109 -14.56 -20.57 27.34
N LYS A 110 -13.72 -20.22 26.37
CA LYS A 110 -13.93 -19.07 25.49
C LYS A 110 -15.16 -19.25 24.59
N VAL A 111 -15.38 -20.45 24.04
CA VAL A 111 -16.61 -20.78 23.30
C VAL A 111 -17.85 -20.70 24.19
N ALA A 112 -17.80 -21.30 25.39
CA ALA A 112 -18.92 -21.30 26.34
C ALA A 112 -19.28 -19.88 26.81
N ASN A 113 -18.28 -19.04 27.12
CA ASN A 113 -18.48 -17.66 27.54
C ASN A 113 -19.21 -16.84 26.45
N ILE A 114 -18.79 -16.97 25.19
CA ILE A 114 -19.43 -16.28 24.05
C ILE A 114 -20.86 -16.81 23.85
N LEU A 115 -21.08 -18.14 23.86
CA LEU A 115 -22.41 -18.74 23.75
C LEU A 115 -23.39 -18.25 24.84
N LEU A 116 -22.93 -18.18 26.09
CA LEU A 116 -23.74 -17.78 27.23
C LEU A 116 -24.03 -16.28 27.22
N ALA A 117 -23.10 -15.43 26.75
CA ALA A 117 -23.36 -14.01 26.52
C ALA A 117 -24.50 -13.77 25.51
N HIS A 118 -24.67 -14.66 24.53
CA HIS A 118 -25.77 -14.62 23.56
C HIS A 118 -27.02 -15.44 23.98
N ALA A 119 -27.04 -16.06 25.18
CA ALA A 119 -28.14 -16.93 25.61
C ALA A 119 -29.49 -16.21 25.77
N GLY A 120 -29.46 -14.90 26.10
CA GLY A 120 -30.65 -14.07 26.25
C GLY A 120 -31.22 -13.50 24.94
N ARG A 121 -30.49 -13.59 23.81
CA ARG A 121 -31.04 -13.17 22.50
C ARG A 121 -31.96 -14.26 21.94
N ARG A 122 -33.13 -13.83 21.48
CA ARG A 122 -34.19 -14.68 20.93
C ARG A 122 -33.95 -14.88 19.44
N GLY A 123 -33.37 -16.03 19.07
CA GLY A 123 -33.09 -16.39 17.68
C GLY A 123 -32.59 -17.82 17.54
N SER A 124 -32.81 -18.44 16.38
CA SER A 124 -32.38 -19.80 16.04
C SER A 124 -30.88 -19.93 15.75
N SER A 125 -30.17 -18.81 15.54
CA SER A 125 -28.80 -18.77 15.00
C SER A 125 -27.69 -18.58 16.06
N ARG A 126 -27.93 -18.92 17.33
CA ARG A 126 -26.98 -18.65 18.45
C ARG A 126 -25.59 -19.27 18.25
N LEU A 127 -25.52 -20.47 17.67
CA LEU A 127 -24.25 -21.15 17.38
C LEU A 127 -23.45 -20.39 16.32
N THR A 128 -24.13 -19.93 15.27
CA THR A 128 -23.57 -19.12 14.18
C THR A 128 -23.12 -17.75 14.68
N GLU A 129 -23.95 -17.05 15.49
CA GLU A 129 -23.57 -15.76 16.11
C GLU A 129 -22.28 -15.88 16.93
N ALA A 130 -22.15 -16.94 17.75
CA ALA A 130 -20.94 -17.20 18.52
C ALA A 130 -19.73 -17.53 17.63
N ALA A 131 -19.91 -18.35 16.59
CA ALA A 131 -18.85 -18.69 15.64
C ALA A 131 -18.35 -17.47 14.84
N VAL A 132 -19.27 -16.62 14.38
CA VAL A 132 -18.92 -15.37 13.69
C VAL A 132 -18.20 -14.40 14.63
N ALA A 133 -18.62 -14.29 15.90
CA ALA A 133 -17.94 -13.45 16.89
C ALA A 133 -16.49 -13.91 17.13
N ILE A 134 -16.27 -15.23 17.22
CA ILE A 134 -14.93 -15.85 17.29
C ILE A 134 -14.11 -15.51 16.04
N ALA A 135 -14.66 -15.75 14.84
CA ALA A 135 -13.99 -15.50 13.57
C ALA A 135 -13.59 -14.03 13.41
N ARG A 136 -14.48 -13.09 13.73
CA ARG A 136 -14.21 -11.62 13.69
C ARG A 136 -13.11 -11.22 14.67
N ALA A 137 -13.04 -11.83 15.85
CA ALA A 137 -11.99 -11.56 16.83
C ALA A 137 -10.63 -12.11 16.36
N ALA A 138 -10.61 -13.34 15.83
CA ALA A 138 -9.41 -13.95 15.27
C ALA A 138 -8.88 -13.18 14.04
N ALA A 139 -9.76 -12.80 13.11
CA ALA A 139 -9.39 -12.01 11.94
C ALA A 139 -8.69 -10.70 12.32
N ARG A 140 -9.24 -9.95 13.30
CA ARG A 140 -8.59 -8.73 13.79
C ARG A 140 -7.21 -8.99 14.41
N SER A 141 -7.06 -10.02 15.26
CA SER A 141 -5.79 -10.24 15.97
C SER A 141 -4.69 -10.88 15.10
N TRP A 142 -5.05 -11.67 14.08
CA TRP A 142 -4.08 -12.38 13.25
C TRP A 142 -3.79 -11.71 11.90
N LEU A 143 -4.76 -11.00 11.29
CA LEU A 143 -4.55 -10.34 9.99
C LEU A 143 -3.93 -8.94 10.14
N ALA A 144 -4.20 -8.20 11.22
CA ALA A 144 -3.66 -6.86 11.41
C ALA A 144 -2.11 -6.82 11.46
N PRO A 145 -1.41 -7.73 12.19
CA PRO A 145 0.05 -7.76 12.17
C PRO A 145 0.62 -8.06 10.78
N LEU A 146 0.00 -8.98 10.02
CA LEU A 146 0.42 -9.29 8.64
C LEU A 146 0.27 -8.08 7.71
N ILE A 147 -0.82 -7.33 7.82
CA ILE A 147 -1.05 -6.09 7.07
C ILE A 147 0.03 -5.05 7.40
N ASP A 148 0.36 -4.90 8.68
CA ASP A 148 1.39 -3.95 9.12
C ASP A 148 2.77 -4.33 8.56
N THR A 149 3.15 -5.61 8.67
CA THR A 149 4.39 -6.16 8.10
C THR A 149 4.45 -5.97 6.58
N ALA A 150 3.35 -6.19 5.85
CA ALA A 150 3.30 -5.96 4.42
C ALA A 150 3.54 -4.48 4.08
N CYS A 151 2.88 -3.55 4.78
CA CYS A 151 3.09 -2.11 4.57
C CYS A 151 4.51 -1.64 4.92
N ASP A 152 5.19 -2.27 5.88
CA ASP A 152 6.58 -1.95 6.20
C ASP A 152 7.55 -2.50 5.14
N ARG A 153 7.35 -3.75 4.66
CA ARG A 153 8.18 -4.33 3.59
C ARG A 153 8.01 -3.60 2.25
N LEU A 154 6.78 -3.26 1.85
CA LEU A 154 6.54 -2.46 0.64
C LEU A 154 7.19 -1.07 0.74
N ALA A 155 7.12 -0.44 1.91
CA ALA A 155 7.79 0.84 2.15
C ALA A 155 9.33 0.71 2.10
N PHE A 156 9.90 -0.39 2.59
CA PHE A 156 11.32 -0.68 2.46
C PHE A 156 11.73 -0.89 1.00
N VAL A 157 10.97 -1.65 0.20
CA VAL A 157 11.21 -1.81 -1.24
C VAL A 157 11.26 -0.44 -1.94
N LEU A 158 10.31 0.45 -1.65
CA LEU A 158 10.33 1.81 -2.17
C LEU A 158 11.55 2.61 -1.69
N GLN A 159 11.89 2.59 -0.40
CA GLN A 159 13.08 3.29 0.12
C GLN A 159 14.40 2.87 -0.54
N ASN A 160 14.52 1.61 -0.95
CA ASN A 160 15.69 1.13 -1.70
C ASN A 160 15.78 1.74 -3.12
N LEU A 161 14.67 2.08 -3.75
CA LEU A 161 14.66 2.60 -5.12
C LEU A 161 15.40 3.93 -5.28
N PHE A 162 15.55 4.70 -4.21
CA PHE A 162 16.25 5.98 -4.26
C PHE A 162 17.69 5.83 -4.75
N ASP A 163 18.42 4.84 -4.25
CA ASP A 163 19.82 4.60 -4.64
C ASP A 163 19.92 4.14 -6.10
N LEU A 164 18.99 3.31 -6.56
CA LEU A 164 18.93 2.87 -7.96
C LEU A 164 18.56 4.02 -8.90
N ALA A 165 17.66 4.93 -8.48
CA ALA A 165 17.29 6.10 -9.26
C ALA A 165 18.42 7.14 -9.35
N MET A 166 19.20 7.32 -8.28
CA MET A 166 20.43 8.11 -8.28
C MET A 166 21.46 7.52 -9.26
N GLU A 167 21.69 6.20 -9.20
CA GLU A 167 22.63 5.52 -10.11
C GLU A 167 22.20 5.60 -11.58
N ARG A 168 20.90 5.38 -11.85
CA ARG A 168 20.31 5.55 -13.17
C ARG A 168 20.47 6.98 -13.69
N ASN A 169 20.28 7.98 -12.83
CA ASN A 169 20.44 9.38 -13.20
C ASN A 169 21.88 9.68 -13.66
N ARG A 170 22.90 9.23 -12.92
CA ARG A 170 24.32 9.39 -13.28
C ARG A 170 24.66 8.83 -14.65
N ASN A 171 24.18 7.62 -14.93
CA ASN A 171 24.42 6.95 -16.19
C ASN A 171 23.78 7.70 -17.37
N ASN A 172 22.58 8.27 -17.18
CA ASN A 172 21.91 9.10 -18.19
C ASN A 172 22.61 10.44 -18.42
N ASP A 173 23.02 11.14 -17.36
CA ASP A 173 23.73 12.42 -17.44
C ASP A 173 25.09 12.28 -18.15
N SER A 174 25.71 11.09 -18.11
CA SER A 174 26.94 10.78 -18.87
C SER A 174 26.74 10.65 -20.38
N GLN A 175 25.53 10.30 -20.85
CA GLN A 175 25.21 10.18 -22.27
C GLN A 175 24.75 11.50 -22.88
N TYR A 176 24.05 12.32 -22.10
CA TYR A 176 23.56 13.63 -22.53
C TYR A 176 24.46 14.75 -22.01
N HIS A 177 25.62 14.94 -22.68
CA HIS A 177 26.51 16.08 -22.46
C HIS A 177 25.75 17.42 -22.64
N GLN A 178 25.19 17.94 -21.55
CA GLN A 178 24.43 19.19 -21.52
C GLN A 178 24.88 20.04 -20.34
N ASN A 179 24.89 21.36 -20.52
CA ASN A 179 25.64 22.32 -19.68
C ASN A 179 25.01 22.62 -18.32
N PHE A 180 24.53 21.60 -17.60
CA PHE A 180 23.97 21.74 -16.27
C PHE A 180 25.06 21.62 -15.19
N GLU A 181 24.77 22.23 -14.04
CA GLU A 181 25.63 22.19 -12.87
C GLU A 181 25.64 20.77 -12.28
N ASP A 182 26.82 20.25 -11.93
CA ASP A 182 27.00 18.91 -11.36
C ASP A 182 26.40 18.84 -9.95
N MET A 183 25.10 18.53 -9.90
CA MET A 183 24.31 18.45 -8.68
C MET A 183 24.78 17.33 -7.74
N ASP A 184 25.45 16.31 -8.27
CA ASP A 184 25.93 15.16 -7.52
C ASP A 184 27.11 15.49 -6.60
N SER A 185 27.80 16.62 -6.87
CA SER A 185 28.82 17.17 -5.98
C SER A 185 28.25 17.75 -4.66
N TYR A 186 26.96 18.06 -4.59
CA TYR A 186 26.32 18.69 -3.44
C TYR A 186 25.72 17.69 -2.45
N VAL A 187 26.58 17.03 -1.67
CA VAL A 187 26.21 16.01 -0.68
C VAL A 187 25.10 16.44 0.28
N GLY A 188 25.08 17.71 0.72
CA GLY A 188 24.02 18.22 1.62
C GLY A 188 22.64 18.28 0.98
N PHE A 189 22.57 18.63 -0.31
CA PHE A 189 21.33 18.61 -1.10
C PHE A 189 20.87 17.18 -1.35
N LEU A 190 21.77 16.28 -1.75
CA LEU A 190 21.44 14.84 -1.92
C LEU A 190 20.91 14.22 -0.62
N ALA A 191 21.50 14.56 0.53
CA ALA A 191 21.03 14.12 1.84
C ALA A 191 19.63 14.68 2.16
N ALA A 192 19.38 15.97 1.91
CA ALA A 192 18.06 16.58 2.10
C ALA A 192 17.00 15.95 1.19
N LEU A 193 17.34 15.67 -0.07
CA LEU A 193 16.50 15.00 -1.07
C LEU A 193 16.14 13.57 -0.63
N ARG A 194 17.13 12.77 -0.21
CA ARG A 194 16.91 11.42 0.36
C ARG A 194 16.01 11.46 1.59
N CYS A 195 16.27 12.36 2.53
CA CYS A 195 15.46 12.52 3.74
C CYS A 195 14.00 12.88 3.41
N SER A 196 13.79 13.77 2.44
CA SER A 196 12.44 14.16 1.98
C SER A 196 11.71 12.98 1.32
N TYR A 197 12.41 12.19 0.49
CA TYR A 197 11.87 10.97 -0.09
C TYR A 197 11.49 9.92 0.97
N TYR A 198 12.38 9.68 1.94
CA TYR A 198 12.12 8.70 3.01
C TYR A 198 10.97 9.13 3.93
N LYS A 199 10.84 10.44 4.21
CA LYS A 199 9.70 11.01 4.91
C LYS A 199 8.39 10.77 4.15
N PHE A 200 8.40 10.99 2.83
CA PHE A 200 7.25 10.74 1.95
C PHE A 200 6.83 9.26 1.98
N VAL A 201 7.74 8.33 1.71
CA VAL A 201 7.45 6.88 1.72
C VAL A 201 6.97 6.38 3.09
N LYS A 202 7.54 6.92 4.18
CA LYS A 202 7.11 6.59 5.56
C LYS A 202 5.67 7.04 5.84
N GLU A 203 5.27 8.20 5.35
CA GLU A 203 3.88 8.67 5.48
C GLU A 203 2.92 7.89 4.56
N LEU A 204 3.35 7.47 3.36
CA LEU A 204 2.56 6.52 2.54
C LEU A 204 2.31 5.21 3.29
N SER A 205 3.34 4.61 3.90
CA SER A 205 3.19 3.37 4.69
C SER A 205 2.16 3.55 5.81
N LYS A 206 2.23 4.66 6.54
CA LYS A 206 1.27 5.00 7.60
C LYS A 206 -0.17 5.17 7.06
N GLN A 207 -0.35 5.81 5.91
CA GLN A 207 -1.66 5.94 5.25
C GLN A 207 -2.19 4.57 4.78
N CYS A 208 -1.35 3.76 4.11
CA CYS A 208 -1.71 2.41 3.67
C CYS A 208 -2.13 1.50 4.83
N LYS A 209 -1.41 1.52 5.96
CA LYS A 209 -1.80 0.79 7.18
C LYS A 209 -3.19 1.21 7.66
N GLN A 210 -3.50 2.50 7.66
CA GLN A 210 -4.83 2.99 8.07
C GLN A 210 -5.93 2.52 7.10
N ILE A 211 -5.71 2.63 5.79
CA ILE A 211 -6.66 2.21 4.75
C ILE A 211 -6.95 0.70 4.86
N VAL A 212 -5.92 -0.15 4.90
CA VAL A 212 -6.10 -1.61 4.93
C VAL A 212 -6.65 -2.09 6.28
N ARG A 213 -6.30 -1.45 7.40
CA ARG A 213 -6.97 -1.70 8.70
C ARG A 213 -8.46 -1.32 8.66
N HIS A 214 -8.84 -0.22 8.02
CA HIS A 214 -10.25 0.12 7.81
C HIS A 214 -10.98 -0.94 6.97
N HIS A 215 -10.35 -1.50 5.93
CA HIS A 215 -10.91 -2.63 5.20
C HIS A 215 -11.06 -3.89 6.08
N LEU A 216 -10.10 -4.19 6.95
CA LEU A 216 -10.21 -5.27 7.94
C LEU A 216 -11.36 -5.05 8.93
N ASP A 217 -11.54 -3.83 9.44
CA ASP A 217 -12.64 -3.48 10.34
C ASP A 217 -14.00 -3.56 9.65
N SER A 218 -14.10 -3.14 8.38
CA SER A 218 -15.29 -3.29 7.55
C SER A 218 -15.64 -4.78 7.31
N VAL A 219 -14.66 -5.58 6.87
CA VAL A 219 -14.83 -7.04 6.67
C VAL A 219 -15.27 -7.74 7.95
N THR A 220 -14.71 -7.36 9.09
CA THR A 220 -15.01 -7.94 10.41
C THR A 220 -16.15 -7.22 11.17
N SER A 221 -16.87 -6.31 10.51
CA SER A 221 -17.99 -5.58 11.08
C SER A 221 -19.16 -6.52 11.44
N PRO A 222 -19.91 -6.25 12.53
CA PRO A 222 -21.18 -6.91 12.83
C PRO A 222 -22.17 -6.92 11.64
N TYR A 223 -22.16 -5.86 10.84
CA TYR A 223 -23.06 -5.62 9.71
C TYR A 223 -22.51 -6.10 8.36
N SER A 224 -21.34 -6.75 8.34
CA SER A 224 -20.72 -7.27 7.12
C SER A 224 -21.55 -8.40 6.51
N HIS A 225 -22.04 -8.20 5.28
CA HIS A 225 -22.81 -9.20 4.51
C HIS A 225 -22.07 -10.53 4.30
N ILE A 226 -20.74 -10.54 4.40
CA ILE A 226 -19.88 -11.74 4.34
C ILE A 226 -20.41 -12.86 5.27
N CYS A 227 -21.02 -12.50 6.40
CA CYS A 227 -21.53 -13.46 7.39
C CYS A 227 -22.98 -13.93 7.15
N TYR A 228 -23.68 -13.36 6.17
CA TYR A 228 -25.13 -13.50 5.97
C TYR A 228 -25.54 -14.01 4.57
N ASP A 229 -24.59 -14.37 3.69
CA ASP A 229 -24.91 -15.08 2.45
C ASP A 229 -25.33 -16.54 2.78
N ASP A 230 -26.63 -16.84 2.69
CA ASP A 230 -27.20 -18.14 3.08
C ASP A 230 -26.85 -19.31 2.12
N ASP A 231 -26.33 -19.02 0.92
CA ASP A 231 -25.90 -20.02 -0.07
C ASP A 231 -24.79 -20.96 0.45
N PHE A 232 -24.17 -20.64 1.59
CA PHE A 232 -23.04 -21.37 2.15
C PHE A 232 -23.40 -22.72 2.81
N PHE A 233 -24.64 -22.89 3.31
CA PHE A 233 -25.03 -24.08 4.08
C PHE A 233 -25.72 -25.21 3.28
N SER A 234 -26.01 -24.99 1.98
CA SER A 234 -26.60 -26.02 1.11
C SER A 234 -25.67 -27.21 0.82
N GLY A 235 -24.38 -27.10 1.16
CA GLY A 235 -23.35 -28.12 0.92
C GLY A 235 -23.06 -29.10 2.07
N VAL A 236 -23.78 -29.06 3.19
CA VAL A 236 -23.50 -29.89 4.39
C VAL A 236 -23.99 -31.34 4.23
N GLY A 237 -23.50 -32.02 3.19
CA GLY A 237 -23.87 -33.39 2.84
C GLY A 237 -22.80 -34.21 2.10
N SER A 238 -21.68 -33.62 1.67
CA SER A 238 -20.62 -34.34 0.94
C SER A 238 -19.26 -34.24 1.62
N VAL A 239 -18.94 -35.23 2.47
CA VAL A 239 -17.58 -35.45 2.98
C VAL A 239 -16.80 -36.30 1.97
N ALA A 240 -16.42 -35.68 0.85
CA ALA A 240 -15.34 -36.11 -0.03
C ALA A 240 -15.01 -35.00 -1.05
N ASN A 241 -13.72 -34.71 -1.23
CA ASN A 241 -13.16 -33.93 -2.34
C ASN A 241 -13.77 -32.55 -2.63
N SER A 242 -13.53 -31.57 -1.76
CA SER A 242 -13.35 -30.18 -2.19
C SER A 242 -11.86 -29.87 -2.33
N THR A 243 -11.23 -30.46 -3.35
CA THR A 243 -9.96 -29.96 -3.86
C THR A 243 -10.23 -28.57 -4.43
N CYS A 244 -9.40 -27.57 -4.07
CA CYS A 244 -9.56 -26.19 -4.52
C CYS A 244 -9.61 -26.11 -6.06
N ARG A 245 -10.81 -26.03 -6.64
CA ARG A 245 -11.02 -25.62 -8.03
C ARG A 245 -11.11 -24.10 -8.07
N PHE A 246 -9.96 -23.44 -8.07
CA PHE A 246 -9.85 -22.05 -8.50
C PHE A 246 -8.61 -21.87 -9.38
N ASN A 247 -8.80 -22.17 -10.67
CA ASN A 247 -7.88 -21.78 -11.73
C ASN A 247 -8.68 -20.95 -12.74
N HIS A 248 -8.02 -19.96 -13.35
CA HIS A 248 -8.59 -18.92 -14.23
C HIS A 248 -9.48 -17.87 -13.55
N PHE A 249 -8.81 -16.88 -12.95
CA PHE A 249 -9.14 -15.48 -13.26
C PHE A 249 -7.94 -14.86 -13.98
N THR A 250 -8.16 -14.30 -15.17
CA THR A 250 -7.17 -13.56 -15.95
C THR A 250 -6.88 -12.22 -15.27
N GLY A 251 -5.64 -11.98 -14.83
CA GLY A 251 -5.29 -10.71 -14.18
C GLY A 251 -3.82 -10.57 -13.76
N VAL A 252 -3.21 -11.62 -13.18
CA VAL A 252 -1.77 -11.62 -12.84
C VAL A 252 -1.19 -12.99 -13.13
N THR A 253 -0.42 -13.09 -14.22
CA THR A 253 0.40 -14.28 -14.51
C THR A 253 1.65 -14.24 -13.65
N SER A 254 1.71 -15.10 -12.63
CA SER A 254 2.97 -15.42 -11.96
C SER A 254 3.87 -16.18 -12.94
N PHE A 255 4.74 -15.47 -13.65
CA PHE A 255 5.77 -16.10 -14.47
C PHE A 255 6.81 -16.74 -13.56
N ASP A 256 6.74 -18.06 -13.47
CA ASP A 256 7.73 -18.85 -12.75
C ASP A 256 8.98 -19.00 -13.63
N LEU A 257 10.00 -18.19 -13.33
CA LEU A 257 11.29 -18.17 -14.03
C LEU A 257 12.36 -18.97 -13.28
N ALA A 258 11.97 -19.78 -12.29
CA ALA A 258 12.89 -20.64 -11.56
C ALA A 258 13.25 -21.88 -12.39
N ASP A 259 14.54 -21.94 -12.77
CA ASP A 259 15.19 -22.96 -13.60
C ASP A 259 14.64 -24.40 -13.42
N SER A 260 14.11 -24.96 -14.51
CA SER A 260 13.73 -26.37 -14.64
C SER A 260 14.52 -26.97 -15.81
N GLY A 261 15.60 -27.68 -15.48
CA GLY A 261 16.54 -28.22 -16.46
C GLY A 261 15.94 -29.29 -17.39
N SER A 262 16.08 -29.03 -18.69
CA SER A 262 16.00 -29.97 -19.83
C SER A 262 14.76 -30.88 -19.99
N ALA A 263 13.95 -30.56 -21.00
CA ALA A 263 13.78 -31.47 -22.13
C ALA A 263 13.53 -30.66 -23.42
N LEU A 264 14.01 -31.20 -24.54
CA LEU A 264 13.90 -30.63 -25.89
C LEU A 264 12.45 -30.70 -26.40
N GLU A 265 11.84 -29.59 -26.78
CA GLU A 265 10.80 -29.55 -27.82
C GLU A 265 10.92 -28.27 -28.66
N GLU A 266 10.43 -28.36 -29.89
CA GLU A 266 10.95 -27.59 -31.03
C GLU A 266 10.31 -26.20 -31.17
N ALA A 267 11.10 -25.26 -31.71
CA ALA A 267 10.66 -23.91 -31.97
C ALA A 267 9.64 -23.87 -33.13
N GLN A 268 8.50 -23.23 -32.92
CA GLN A 268 7.63 -22.80 -34.01
C GLN A 268 7.13 -21.38 -33.78
N GLU A 269 7.97 -20.42 -34.16
CA GLU A 269 7.60 -19.00 -34.24
C GLU A 269 6.51 -18.79 -35.30
N ASN A 270 5.48 -18.01 -34.96
CA ASN A 270 4.41 -17.67 -35.89
C ASN A 270 4.88 -16.57 -36.86
N LEU A 271 5.31 -16.97 -38.06
CA LEU A 271 5.57 -16.07 -39.17
C LEU A 271 4.27 -15.44 -39.70
N PRO A 272 4.22 -14.13 -39.99
CA PRO A 272 3.07 -13.50 -40.62
C PRO A 272 3.01 -13.82 -42.13
N PRO A 273 1.83 -14.10 -42.71
CA PRO A 273 1.68 -14.26 -44.16
C PRO A 273 1.96 -12.96 -44.90
N LYS A 274 2.63 -13.04 -46.06
CA LYS A 274 2.89 -11.92 -46.97
C LYS A 274 2.00 -12.00 -48.21
N ASP A 275 1.54 -10.84 -48.68
CA ASP A 275 0.53 -10.67 -49.73
C ASP A 275 0.94 -11.16 -51.13
N GLN A 276 -0.05 -11.38 -51.99
CA GLN A 276 0.09 -11.23 -53.45
C GLN A 276 -1.09 -10.48 -54.10
N HIS A 277 -0.79 -9.21 -54.44
CA HIS A 277 -1.19 -8.43 -55.64
C HIS A 277 -2.66 -8.44 -56.14
N HIS A 278 -3.29 -7.29 -56.43
CA HIS A 278 -2.89 -6.43 -57.56
C HIS A 278 -3.56 -5.03 -57.64
N MET A 279 -2.77 -4.07 -58.16
CA MET A 279 -3.11 -2.85 -58.92
C MET A 279 -3.67 -1.55 -58.26
N THR A 280 -3.10 -0.46 -58.80
CA THR A 280 -3.03 0.98 -58.44
C THR A 280 -3.85 1.86 -59.44
N PRO A 281 -3.81 3.22 -59.45
CA PRO A 281 -3.85 4.31 -58.42
C PRO A 281 -4.89 5.42 -58.87
N PRO A 282 -4.76 6.79 -58.73
CA PRO A 282 -3.92 7.70 -57.89
C PRO A 282 -4.60 8.98 -57.26
N ILE A 283 -3.92 9.55 -56.24
CA ILE A 283 -3.63 11.01 -55.97
C ILE A 283 -4.76 12.07 -55.78
N ASN A 284 -4.80 12.71 -54.58
CA ASN A 284 -4.68 14.18 -54.29
C ASN A 284 -5.01 14.46 -52.79
N LYS A 285 -4.17 15.12 -51.96
CA LYS A 285 -3.86 16.57 -51.78
C LYS A 285 -4.89 17.40 -50.98
N GLY A 286 -4.40 17.97 -49.88
CA GLY A 286 -4.94 19.13 -49.13
C GLY A 286 -6.07 18.81 -48.14
N ASN A 287 -6.40 19.66 -47.16
CA ASN A 287 -5.73 20.76 -46.45
C ASN A 287 -6.77 21.28 -45.42
N ASP A 288 -6.31 21.73 -44.25
CA ASP A 288 -6.99 22.63 -43.31
C ASP A 288 -8.39 22.36 -42.68
N SER A 289 -8.40 22.69 -41.36
CA SER A 289 -9.44 23.41 -40.60
C SER A 289 -10.49 22.64 -39.76
N LYS A 290 -10.57 23.09 -38.48
CA LYS A 290 -11.78 23.48 -37.69
C LYS A 290 -12.98 22.51 -37.59
N GLU A 291 -13.73 22.40 -36.47
CA GLU A 291 -13.75 22.99 -35.13
C GLU A 291 -14.92 22.30 -34.37
N VAL A 292 -15.22 22.73 -33.13
CA VAL A 292 -16.50 22.51 -32.41
C VAL A 292 -16.75 21.14 -31.73
N LEU A 293 -16.74 21.23 -30.40
CA LEU A 293 -17.32 20.30 -29.42
C LEU A 293 -18.83 20.04 -29.66
N ARG A 294 -19.31 18.81 -29.44
CA ARG A 294 -20.74 18.53 -29.22
C ARG A 294 -20.92 17.46 -28.15
N GLU A 295 -21.83 17.73 -27.21
CA GLU A 295 -22.06 16.93 -26.01
C GLU A 295 -22.83 15.63 -26.27
N SER A 296 -22.54 14.60 -25.46
CA SER A 296 -23.42 13.44 -25.30
C SER A 296 -24.64 13.81 -24.45
N GLN A 297 -25.82 13.41 -24.92
CA GLN A 297 -27.09 13.72 -24.25
C GLN A 297 -27.51 12.63 -23.26
N LEU A 298 -27.87 13.06 -22.04
CA LEU A 298 -29.07 12.68 -21.25
C LEU A 298 -29.24 11.18 -20.85
N THR A 299 -29.72 10.80 -19.66
CA THR A 299 -30.44 11.57 -18.60
C THR A 299 -30.23 10.93 -17.21
N VAL A 300 -30.36 11.73 -16.15
CA VAL A 300 -30.52 11.30 -14.74
C VAL A 300 -31.94 11.69 -14.27
N PRO A 301 -32.64 10.87 -13.44
CA PRO A 301 -33.85 11.31 -12.74
C PRO A 301 -33.51 11.89 -11.36
N GLU A 302 -33.87 13.16 -11.11
CA GLU A 302 -33.74 13.80 -9.80
C GLU A 302 -34.96 13.59 -8.87
N THR A 303 -34.73 13.79 -7.59
CA THR A 303 -35.68 13.73 -6.46
C THR A 303 -36.58 14.97 -6.35
N PRO A 304 -37.83 14.86 -5.84
CA PRO A 304 -38.67 16.03 -5.54
C PRO A 304 -38.77 16.37 -4.04
N SER A 305 -38.69 17.67 -3.73
CA SER A 305 -39.13 18.39 -2.52
C SER A 305 -38.97 19.91 -2.78
N PRO A 306 -39.60 20.85 -2.05
CA PRO A 306 -40.52 20.74 -0.91
C PRO A 306 -41.85 21.54 -1.11
N ASP A 307 -42.66 21.76 -0.05
CA ASP A 307 -43.11 23.11 0.37
C ASP A 307 -43.97 23.12 1.67
N LEU A 308 -43.93 24.26 2.39
CA LEU A 308 -44.67 24.68 3.61
C LEU A 308 -45.39 26.03 3.27
N PRO A 309 -46.10 26.80 4.15
CA PRO A 309 -46.33 26.69 5.60
C PRO A 309 -47.81 26.90 6.06
N SER A 310 -48.08 26.96 7.40
CA SER A 310 -48.80 28.08 8.11
C SER A 310 -49.50 27.71 9.44
N ASP A 311 -48.97 28.25 10.55
CA ASP A 311 -49.63 29.11 11.57
C ASP A 311 -50.82 28.75 12.53
N ILE A 312 -50.47 28.79 13.83
CA ILE A 312 -51.09 29.45 15.02
C ILE A 312 -52.42 28.94 15.66
N HIS A 313 -52.42 28.95 17.01
CA HIS A 313 -53.51 28.73 18.00
C HIS A 313 -53.80 27.25 18.34
N GLY A 314 -53.97 26.81 19.59
CA GLY A 314 -53.92 27.47 20.92
C GLY A 314 -54.77 26.67 21.93
N GLY A 315 -54.53 26.75 23.24
CA GLY A 315 -55.51 26.27 24.24
C GLY A 315 -55.02 25.32 25.35
N LYS A 316 -55.01 25.85 26.57
CA LYS A 316 -54.64 25.23 27.85
C LYS A 316 -55.70 24.26 28.43
N LYS A 317 -55.21 23.20 29.11
CA LYS A 317 -55.54 22.77 30.51
C LYS A 317 -56.93 22.19 30.86
N LYS A 318 -56.91 21.07 31.61
CA LYS A 318 -57.61 20.75 32.90
C LYS A 318 -57.96 19.23 32.96
N ASP A 319 -57.33 18.35 33.76
CA ASP A 319 -57.22 18.19 35.24
C ASP A 319 -58.35 17.33 35.86
N ASN A 320 -58.07 16.70 37.03
CA ASN A 320 -58.84 15.68 37.78
C ASN A 320 -58.66 14.22 37.26
N GLY A 321 -58.47 13.17 38.08
CA GLY A 321 -58.29 13.06 39.54
C GLY A 321 -58.06 11.58 39.99
N ILE A 322 -57.27 11.38 41.06
CA ILE A 322 -56.77 10.12 41.69
C ILE A 322 -57.67 9.75 42.92
N PRO A 323 -57.57 8.64 43.74
CA PRO A 323 -56.86 7.32 43.73
C PRO A 323 -57.75 6.06 44.00
N ASN A 324 -57.15 4.84 43.92
CA ASN A 324 -57.00 3.85 45.03
C ASN A 324 -56.27 2.60 44.49
N ASP A 325 -55.06 2.23 44.96
CA ASP A 325 -54.66 1.68 46.27
C ASP A 325 -54.85 0.16 46.40
N GLY A 326 -53.84 -0.55 46.91
CA GLY A 326 -53.78 -2.02 47.00
C GLY A 326 -52.41 -2.63 46.64
N GLY A 327 -51.60 -2.95 47.65
CA GLY A 327 -50.22 -3.44 47.51
C GLY A 327 -50.01 -4.90 47.03
N PRO A 328 -48.74 -5.37 47.03
CA PRO A 328 -48.30 -6.50 46.21
C PRO A 328 -48.60 -7.89 46.81
N ARG A 329 -48.92 -8.89 45.97
CA ARG A 329 -49.05 -10.30 46.39
C ARG A 329 -48.32 -11.32 45.50
N LYS A 330 -47.25 -11.84 46.08
CA LYS A 330 -46.44 -13.02 45.73
C LYS A 330 -47.26 -14.33 45.75
N ARG A 331 -47.29 -15.09 44.63
CA ARG A 331 -47.67 -16.53 44.51
C ARG A 331 -47.01 -17.08 43.23
N HIS A 332 -45.87 -17.75 43.28
CA HIS A 332 -45.69 -19.20 43.52
C HIS A 332 -46.47 -20.13 42.56
N ALA A 333 -45.71 -21.01 41.90
CA ALA A 333 -46.16 -21.92 40.86
C ALA A 333 -46.95 -23.13 41.39
N ARG A 334 -47.68 -23.80 40.49
CA ARG A 334 -48.14 -25.19 40.68
C ARG A 334 -47.82 -26.03 39.44
N MET A 335 -47.09 -27.12 39.68
CA MET A 335 -47.04 -28.28 38.79
C MET A 335 -48.39 -29.01 38.79
N ALA A 336 -48.73 -29.62 37.65
CA ALA A 336 -49.69 -30.71 37.58
C ALA A 336 -49.37 -31.64 36.38
N ALA A 337 -48.77 -32.80 36.66
CA ALA A 337 -49.26 -34.05 36.04
C ALA A 337 -50.61 -34.39 36.74
N TYR A 338 -51.56 -35.22 36.28
CA TYR A 338 -51.58 -36.48 35.51
C TYR A 338 -53.07 -36.78 35.13
N THR A 339 -53.51 -37.69 34.24
CA THR A 339 -52.86 -38.79 33.47
C THR A 339 -53.70 -39.19 32.23
N SER A 340 -53.03 -39.51 31.12
CA SER A 340 -53.18 -40.73 30.27
C SER A 340 -54.55 -41.35 29.94
N ARG A 341 -54.84 -41.50 28.63
CA ARG A 341 -55.21 -42.81 27.99
C ARG A 341 -55.18 -42.77 26.45
N ASN A 342 -54.34 -43.64 25.87
CA ASN A 342 -54.57 -44.64 24.78
C ASN A 342 -55.22 -44.21 23.43
N HIS A 343 -54.80 -44.70 22.25
CA HIS A 343 -54.24 -46.02 21.85
C HIS A 343 -53.28 -45.96 20.60
N HIS A 344 -52.45 -47.03 20.45
CA HIS A 344 -51.88 -47.74 19.27
C HIS A 344 -51.80 -47.07 17.87
N ASN A 345 -50.87 -47.41 16.94
CA ASN A 345 -49.73 -48.33 16.80
C ASN A 345 -48.81 -47.68 15.72
N SER A 346 -47.51 -47.92 15.55
CA SER A 346 -46.82 -49.17 15.22
C SER A 346 -45.29 -48.93 15.19
N MET A 347 -44.49 -50.00 15.24
CA MET A 347 -43.02 -49.98 15.39
C MET A 347 -42.36 -50.67 14.19
N ILE A 348 -41.46 -50.00 13.46
CA ILE A 348 -40.54 -50.61 12.48
C ILE A 348 -39.16 -49.94 12.55
N GLY A 349 -38.14 -50.75 12.84
CA GLY A 349 -36.76 -50.62 12.34
C GLY A 349 -36.03 -49.28 12.50
N ALA A 350 -35.55 -48.97 13.71
CA ALA A 350 -34.48 -47.99 13.91
C ALA A 350 -33.14 -48.73 14.04
N ASP A 351 -32.58 -49.19 12.92
CA ASP A 351 -31.24 -49.79 12.90
C ASP A 351 -30.15 -48.69 12.89
N ASP A 352 -29.46 -48.69 14.01
CA ASP A 352 -28.16 -48.11 14.36
C ASP A 352 -27.32 -47.51 13.20
N MET A 353 -27.55 -46.23 12.95
CA MET A 353 -26.51 -45.33 12.43
C MET A 353 -26.24 -44.25 13.47
N ALA A 354 -25.43 -44.61 14.47
CA ALA A 354 -24.75 -43.72 15.41
C ALA A 354 -23.78 -42.76 14.68
N SER A 355 -24.35 -41.89 13.86
CA SER A 355 -23.71 -40.75 13.25
C SER A 355 -23.20 -39.86 14.38
N LYS A 356 -21.87 -39.74 14.47
CA LYS A 356 -21.15 -39.05 15.55
C LYS A 356 -21.75 -37.66 15.77
N SER A 357 -22.56 -37.51 16.81
CA SER A 357 -23.14 -36.22 17.19
C SER A 357 -22.01 -35.29 17.63
N GLY A 358 -21.52 -34.48 16.71
CA GLY A 358 -20.44 -33.55 16.95
C GLY A 358 -20.84 -32.59 18.06
N SER A 359 -19.98 -32.47 19.08
CA SER A 359 -20.22 -31.53 20.18
C SER A 359 -20.47 -30.11 19.65
N SER A 360 -21.36 -29.33 20.29
CA SER A 360 -21.63 -27.95 19.86
C SER A 360 -20.36 -27.11 19.77
N TYR A 361 -19.36 -27.41 20.62
CA TYR A 361 -18.01 -26.86 20.55
C TYR A 361 -17.32 -27.13 19.19
N SER A 362 -17.23 -28.39 18.75
CA SER A 362 -16.61 -28.74 17.46
C SER A 362 -17.33 -28.10 16.28
N THR A 363 -18.67 -28.02 16.32
CA THR A 363 -19.48 -27.35 15.30
C THR A 363 -19.16 -25.86 15.23
N ILE A 364 -19.09 -25.17 16.37
CA ILE A 364 -18.73 -23.75 16.43
C ILE A 364 -17.31 -23.51 15.94
N CYS A 365 -16.33 -24.33 16.32
CA CYS A 365 -14.96 -24.19 15.84
C CYS A 365 -14.86 -24.36 14.32
N ALA A 366 -15.56 -25.35 13.74
CA ALA A 366 -15.60 -25.55 12.29
C ALA A 366 -16.24 -24.36 11.54
N ILE A 367 -17.39 -23.87 12.01
CA ILE A 367 -18.06 -22.69 11.43
C ILE A 367 -17.21 -21.42 11.62
N SER A 368 -16.52 -21.27 12.75
CA SER A 368 -15.61 -20.15 13.00
C SER A 368 -14.45 -20.15 12.01
N ALA A 369 -13.88 -21.32 11.72
CA ALA A 369 -12.80 -21.46 10.75
C ALA A 369 -13.24 -21.11 9.32
N GLN A 370 -14.45 -21.51 8.93
CA GLN A 370 -15.05 -21.13 7.64
C GLN A 370 -15.26 -19.61 7.53
N TYR A 371 -15.84 -18.96 8.54
CA TYR A 371 -16.00 -17.50 8.52
C TYR A 371 -14.67 -16.76 8.57
N PHE A 372 -13.67 -17.25 9.30
CA PHE A 372 -12.32 -16.68 9.31
C PHE A 372 -11.67 -16.77 7.91
N ALA A 373 -11.79 -17.93 7.25
CA ALA A 373 -11.30 -18.12 5.89
C ALA A 373 -11.99 -17.16 4.90
N LYS A 374 -13.33 -17.01 4.96
CA LYS A 374 -14.09 -16.09 4.09
C LYS A 374 -13.76 -14.61 4.37
N MET A 375 -13.57 -14.22 5.63
CA MET A 375 -13.11 -12.87 5.99
C MET A 375 -11.72 -12.58 5.42
N ARG A 376 -10.79 -13.53 5.55
CA ARG A 376 -9.46 -13.42 4.93
C ARG A 376 -9.58 -13.30 3.42
N GLU A 377 -10.30 -14.20 2.76
CA GLU A 377 -10.46 -14.20 1.30
C GLU A 377 -10.96 -12.84 0.79
N VAL A 378 -12.04 -12.31 1.37
CA VAL A 378 -12.56 -10.98 0.96
C VAL A 378 -11.55 -9.86 1.22
N LEU A 379 -10.81 -9.91 2.33
CA LEU A 379 -9.76 -8.93 2.61
C LEU A 379 -8.60 -9.01 1.62
N ILE A 380 -8.14 -10.21 1.28
CA ILE A 380 -6.90 -10.47 0.53
C ILE A 380 -7.11 -10.50 -0.98
N GLU A 381 -8.29 -10.89 -1.48
CA GLU A 381 -8.57 -10.92 -2.92
C GLU A 381 -9.20 -9.62 -3.43
N ARG A 382 -10.03 -8.95 -2.61
CA ARG A 382 -10.84 -7.79 -3.08
C ARG A 382 -10.32 -6.44 -2.60
N ASN A 383 -9.81 -6.36 -1.37
CA ASN A 383 -9.54 -5.08 -0.71
C ASN A 383 -8.05 -4.73 -0.61
N ALA A 384 -7.22 -5.62 -0.07
CA ALA A 384 -5.83 -5.31 0.23
C ALA A 384 -4.96 -5.09 -1.03
N PRO A 385 -5.07 -5.87 -2.13
CA PRO A 385 -4.21 -5.68 -3.30
C PRO A 385 -4.46 -4.35 -4.00
N SER A 386 -5.72 -3.97 -4.18
CA SER A 386 -6.13 -2.71 -4.79
C SER A 386 -5.78 -1.51 -3.90
N ALA A 387 -6.03 -1.61 -2.58
CA ALA A 387 -5.70 -0.56 -1.63
C ALA A 387 -4.18 -0.35 -1.46
N LEU A 388 -3.37 -1.41 -1.47
CA LEU A 388 -1.91 -1.30 -1.35
C LEU A 388 -1.28 -0.79 -2.65
N ASN A 389 -1.70 -1.31 -3.81
CA ASN A 389 -1.21 -0.81 -5.10
C ASN A 389 -1.53 0.67 -5.31
N SER A 390 -2.80 1.07 -5.15
CA SER A 390 -3.19 2.48 -5.29
C SER A 390 -2.62 3.36 -4.17
N GLY A 391 -2.57 2.87 -2.93
CA GLY A 391 -2.08 3.62 -1.78
C GLY A 391 -0.57 3.93 -1.82
N PHE A 392 0.24 3.05 -2.42
CA PHE A 392 1.67 3.29 -2.61
C PHE A 392 2.00 3.87 -3.99
N LEU A 393 1.58 3.22 -5.07
CA LEU A 393 2.10 3.51 -6.41
C LEU A 393 1.49 4.78 -7.02
N THR A 394 0.20 5.04 -6.83
CA THR A 394 -0.44 6.25 -7.36
C THR A 394 0.17 7.52 -6.75
N PRO A 395 0.38 7.64 -5.42
CA PRO A 395 1.16 8.73 -4.84
C PRO A 395 2.59 8.86 -5.36
N CYS A 396 3.31 7.76 -5.60
CA CYS A 396 4.65 7.82 -6.17
C CYS A 396 4.65 8.46 -7.57
N ARG A 397 3.67 8.13 -8.41
CA ARG A 397 3.53 8.68 -9.76
C ARG A 397 3.08 10.15 -9.76
N GLU A 398 2.06 10.49 -8.97
CA GLU A 398 1.36 11.77 -9.07
C GLU A 398 1.83 12.83 -8.06
N ARG A 399 2.21 12.42 -6.84
CA ARG A 399 2.40 13.33 -5.70
C ARG A 399 3.86 13.49 -5.27
N LEU A 400 4.75 12.57 -5.68
CA LEU A 400 6.14 12.54 -5.23
C LEU A 400 6.88 13.86 -5.52
N PHE A 401 6.88 14.32 -6.77
CA PHE A 401 7.59 15.54 -7.16
C PHE A 401 7.07 16.77 -6.41
N LEU A 402 5.74 16.87 -6.22
CA LEU A 402 5.12 17.94 -5.44
C LEU A 402 5.54 17.88 -3.97
N ALA A 403 5.53 16.70 -3.35
CA ALA A 403 5.93 16.50 -1.96
C ALA A 403 7.40 16.86 -1.72
N LEU A 404 8.31 16.42 -2.61
CA LEU A 404 9.71 16.83 -2.59
C LEU A 404 9.86 18.34 -2.79
N GLY A 405 9.08 18.92 -3.71
CA GLY A 405 9.12 20.35 -4.00
C GLY A 405 8.74 21.23 -2.80
N PHE A 406 7.73 20.83 -2.03
CA PHE A 406 7.36 21.50 -0.79
C PHE A 406 8.45 21.38 0.30
N GLU A 407 9.06 20.22 0.50
CA GLU A 407 10.08 20.05 1.56
C GLU A 407 11.42 20.73 1.21
N LEU A 408 11.80 20.75 -0.07
CA LEU A 408 13.12 21.21 -0.54
C LEU A 408 13.14 22.65 -1.05
N PHE A 409 12.10 23.10 -1.76
CA PHE A 409 12.11 24.39 -2.47
C PHE A 409 11.17 25.43 -1.85
N ALA A 410 10.11 25.04 -1.15
CA ALA A 410 9.27 25.96 -0.37
C ALA A 410 9.92 26.36 0.98
N VAL A 411 11.21 26.72 0.93
CA VAL A 411 12.03 27.14 2.07
C VAL A 411 12.72 28.47 1.76
N SER A 412 13.04 29.22 2.81
CA SER A 412 13.80 30.48 2.68
C SER A 412 15.16 30.24 2.03
N ASP A 413 15.62 31.23 1.28
CA ASP A 413 16.88 31.20 0.52
C ASP A 413 18.08 30.79 1.40
N ASN A 414 18.14 31.29 2.65
CA ASN A 414 19.15 30.90 3.62
C ASN A 414 19.14 29.39 3.94
N LYS A 415 17.95 28.79 4.11
CA LYS A 415 17.80 27.35 4.37
C LYS A 415 18.09 26.52 3.11
N PHE A 416 17.71 27.02 1.94
CA PHE A 416 18.02 26.39 0.66
C PHE A 416 19.54 26.36 0.42
N MET A 417 20.22 27.51 0.49
CA MET A 417 21.68 27.63 0.32
C MET A 417 22.46 26.79 1.34
N GLY A 418 21.92 26.62 2.56
CA GLY A 418 22.49 25.72 3.57
C GLY A 418 22.58 24.24 3.15
N MET A 419 21.86 23.81 2.11
CA MET A 419 21.99 22.46 1.55
C MET A 419 23.21 22.30 0.63
N PHE A 420 23.71 23.40 0.06
CA PHE A 420 24.78 23.42 -0.94
C PHE A 420 26.15 23.79 -0.35
N VAL A 421 26.15 24.38 0.85
CA VAL A 421 27.36 24.73 1.59
C VAL A 421 27.78 23.56 2.48
N LEU A 422 28.93 22.95 2.19
CA LEU A 422 29.61 22.06 3.13
C LEU A 422 29.89 22.83 4.45
N PRO A 423 29.54 22.28 5.63
CA PRO A 423 29.84 22.92 6.91
C PRO A 423 31.34 23.25 7.04
N GLY A 424 31.66 24.52 7.29
CA GLY A 424 33.04 25.02 7.39
C GLY A 424 33.75 25.34 6.06
N ALA A 425 33.17 25.01 4.89
CA ALA A 425 33.81 25.32 3.61
C ALA A 425 33.84 26.82 3.29
N VAL A 426 32.81 27.57 3.73
CA VAL A 426 32.79 29.04 3.64
C VAL A 426 33.92 29.64 4.47
N ASP A 427 34.14 29.13 5.70
CA ASP A 427 35.23 29.59 6.57
C ASP A 427 36.60 29.27 5.97
N GLY A 428 36.77 28.09 5.37
CA GLY A 428 37.97 27.70 4.62
C GLY A 428 38.28 28.64 3.46
N ILE A 429 37.29 28.91 2.60
CA ILE A 429 37.42 29.83 1.45
C ILE A 429 37.67 31.27 1.92
N GLN A 430 37.01 31.72 3.00
CA GLN A 430 37.27 33.04 3.57
C GLN A 430 38.69 33.16 4.13
N ASN A 431 39.20 32.14 4.82
CA ASN A 431 40.57 32.11 5.33
C ASN A 431 41.60 32.13 4.19
N GLU A 432 41.38 31.36 3.12
CA GLU A 432 42.26 31.37 1.94
C GLU A 432 42.23 32.74 1.22
N ARG A 433 41.04 33.35 1.06
CA ARG A 433 40.88 34.70 0.51
C ARG A 433 41.65 35.75 1.32
N HIS A 434 41.57 35.72 2.65
CA HIS A 434 42.33 36.63 3.52
C HIS A 434 43.85 36.41 3.38
N SER A 435 44.30 35.16 3.27
CA SER A 435 45.71 34.82 3.03
C SER A 435 46.22 35.36 1.69
N LEU A 436 45.45 35.21 0.63
CA LEU A 436 45.77 35.73 -0.71
C LEU A 436 45.78 37.27 -0.75
N LEU A 437 44.81 37.94 -0.13
CA LEU A 437 44.80 39.39 0.01
C LEU A 437 46.03 39.91 0.77
N LYS A 438 46.45 39.22 1.84
CA LYS A 438 47.66 39.56 2.59
C LYS A 438 48.92 39.44 1.72
N ARG A 439 49.06 38.36 0.94
CA ARG A 439 50.16 38.18 -0.02
C ARG A 439 50.16 39.24 -1.12
N GLN A 440 49.00 39.57 -1.68
CA GLN A 440 48.86 40.64 -2.68
C GLN A 440 49.33 41.99 -2.13
N LYS A 441 48.95 42.33 -0.89
CA LYS A 441 49.32 43.59 -0.23
C LYS A 441 50.83 43.69 0.02
N ILE A 442 51.47 42.58 0.40
CA ILE A 442 52.95 42.49 0.55
C ILE A 442 53.63 42.69 -0.82
N LEU A 443 53.19 41.97 -1.85
CA LEU A 443 53.74 42.13 -3.21
C LEU A 443 53.58 43.56 -3.76
N LEU A 444 52.47 44.24 -3.45
CA LEU A 444 52.29 45.66 -3.79
C LEU A 444 53.27 46.58 -3.05
N SER A 445 53.58 46.31 -1.77
CA SER A 445 54.58 47.06 -1.00
C SER A 445 55.96 46.92 -1.62
N CYS A 446 56.41 45.67 -1.85
CA CYS A 446 57.69 45.39 -2.48
C CYS A 446 57.80 46.03 -3.88
N LEU A 447 56.72 46.03 -4.67
CA LEU A 447 56.68 46.69 -5.98
C LEU A 447 56.77 48.22 -5.88
N ASN A 448 56.20 48.84 -4.85
CA ASN A 448 56.35 50.27 -4.60
C ASN A 448 57.74 50.63 -4.08
N GLU A 449 58.31 49.83 -3.19
CA GLU A 449 59.69 49.97 -2.71
C GLU A 449 60.67 49.89 -3.88
N PHE A 450 60.54 48.88 -4.74
CA PHE A 450 61.38 48.72 -5.93
C PHE A 450 61.24 49.90 -6.91
N LYS A 451 60.02 50.41 -7.13
CA LYS A 451 59.77 51.62 -7.95
C LYS A 451 60.32 52.91 -7.33
N ASN A 452 60.46 52.98 -6.02
CA ASN A 452 61.03 54.14 -5.35
C ASN A 452 62.57 54.08 -5.40
N ILE A 453 63.16 52.90 -5.21
CA ILE A 453 64.60 52.67 -5.42
C ILE A 453 64.98 52.97 -6.88
N SER A 454 64.20 52.50 -7.85
CA SER A 454 64.44 52.75 -9.28
C SER A 454 64.15 54.18 -9.77
N ARG A 455 63.77 55.10 -8.87
CA ARG A 455 63.68 56.55 -9.12
C ARG A 455 64.71 57.36 -8.32
N ALA A 456 65.42 56.70 -7.39
CA ALA A 456 66.48 57.30 -6.57
C ALA A 456 67.88 56.96 -7.10
N LEU A 457 67.96 55.92 -7.94
CA LEU A 457 69.02 55.69 -8.94
C LEU A 457 68.69 56.44 -10.23
#